data_AF-A0A969G0V7-F1
#
_entry.id   AF-A0A969G0V7-F1
#
_cell.length_a   1.000
_cell.length_b   1.000
_cell.length_c   1.000
_cell.angle_alpha   90.00
_cell.angle_beta   90.00
_cell.angle_gamma   90.00
#
_symmetry.space_group_name_H-M   'P 1'
#
loop_
_entity.id
_entity.type
_entity.pdbx_description
1 polymer ?
#
loop_
_entity_poly.entity_id
_entity_poly.type
_entity_poly.pdbx_seq_one_letter_code
_entity_poly.pdbx_strand_id
1 'polypeptide(L)' 'MVELSERFSEALVFAEKLHRKQIRKGSNTPYIAHLIGVASLVLEAGGDEDEAIAAL' A
#
# COMPACT_ATOMS: atom_id res chain seq x y z
N MET A 1 -15.73 2.23 12.28
CA MET A 1 -15.37 2.75 10.95
C MET A 1 -13.86 2.85 10.96
N VAL A 2 -13.15 2.22 10.02
CA VAL A 2 -11.69 2.37 9.96
C VAL A 2 -11.42 3.78 9.47
N GLU A 3 -10.84 4.61 10.32
CA GLU A 3 -10.42 5.97 9.99
C GLU A 3 -8.91 5.92 9.74
N LEU A 4 -8.50 6.26 8.52
CA LEU A 4 -7.09 6.36 8.16
C LEU A 4 -6.60 7.75 8.50
N SER A 5 -5.56 7.83 9.32
CA SER A 5 -4.93 9.07 9.75
C SER A 5 -3.85 9.52 8.77
N GLU A 6 -3.16 10.60 9.12
CA GLU A 6 -1.97 11.08 8.39
C GLU A 6 -0.87 10.00 8.29
N ARG A 7 -0.79 9.08 9.26
CA ARG A 7 0.18 7.97 9.26
C ARG A 7 0.07 7.09 8.01
N PHE A 8 -1.16 6.77 7.59
CA PHE A 8 -1.37 5.99 6.37
C PHE A 8 -0.90 6.75 5.13
N SER A 9 -1.14 8.06 5.07
CA SER A 9 -0.71 8.92 3.96
C SER A 9 0.81 8.99 3.87
N GLU A 10 1.49 9.14 5.01
CA GLU A 10 2.95 9.14 5.10
C GLU A 10 3.54 7.78 4.66
N ALA A 11 2.95 6.67 5.12
CA ALA A 11 3.36 5.33 4.73
C ALA A 11 3.23 5.09 3.22
N LEU A 12 2.10 5.50 2.62
CA LEU A 12 1.88 5.38 1.18
C LEU A 12 2.91 6.18 0.36
N VAL A 13 3.18 7.42 0.76
CA VAL A 13 4.21 8.26 0.10
C VAL A 13 5.60 7.67 0.28
N PHE A 14 5.90 7.11 1.45
CA PHE A 14 7.16 6.42 1.70
C PHE A 14 7.32 5.20 0.78
N ALA A 15 6.33 4.32 0.74
CA ALA A 15 6.33 3.12 -0.10
C ALA A 15 6.43 3.48 -1.60
N GLU A 16 5.69 4.49 -2.07
CA GLU A 16 5.79 4.99 -3.45
C GLU A 16 7.22 5.42 -3.78
N LYS A 17 7.82 6.27 -2.95
CA LYS A 17 9.19 6.77 -3.19
C LYS A 17 10.21 5.65 -3.19
N LEU A 18 10.08 4.69 -2.27
CA LEU A 18 10.98 3.54 -2.16
C LEU A 18 10.89 2.61 -3.39
N HIS A 19 9.68 2.38 -3.88
CA HIS A 19 9.42 1.45 -4.98
C HIS A 19 9.27 2.11 -6.35
N ARG A 20 9.45 3.44 -6.48
CA ARG A 20 9.22 4.22 -7.71
C ARG A 20 9.90 3.67 -8.97
N LYS A 21 11.08 3.08 -8.81
CA LYS A 21 11.88 2.53 -9.92
C LYS A 21 11.72 1.02 -10.09
N GLN A 22 10.86 0.39 -9.31
CA GLN A 22 10.64 -1.06 -9.35
C GLN A 22 9.45 -1.40 -10.24
N ILE A 23 9.60 -2.49 -10.98
CA ILE A 23 8.57 -3.07 -11.84
C ILE A 23 8.28 -4.49 -11.35
N ARG A 24 7.01 -4.89 -11.40
CA ARG A 24 6.60 -6.24 -11.00
C ARG A 24 7.14 -7.28 -11.99
N LYS A 25 7.71 -8.38 -11.48
CA LYS A 25 8.18 -9.48 -12.33
C LYS A 25 7.02 -10.08 -13.12
N GLY A 26 7.25 -10.37 -14.40
CA GLY A 26 6.24 -10.98 -15.28
C GLY A 26 5.21 -9.99 -15.84
N SER A 27 5.28 -8.70 -15.49
CA SER A 27 4.54 -7.63 -16.17
C SER A 27 5.42 -6.39 -16.31
N ASN A 28 4.91 -5.34 -16.97
CA ASN A 28 5.56 -4.03 -17.00
C ASN A 28 4.86 -3.02 -16.08
N THR A 29 4.18 -3.52 -15.04
CA THR A 29 3.39 -2.70 -14.11
C THR A 29 4.31 -2.13 -13.02
N PRO A 30 4.19 -0.83 -12.69
CA PRO A 30 4.87 -0.24 -11.52
C PRO A 30 4.59 -1.04 -10.24
N TYR A 31 5.63 -1.32 -9.44
CA TYR A 31 5.49 -2.21 -8.28
C TYR A 31 4.52 -1.67 -7.22
N ILE A 32 4.41 -0.35 -7.09
CA ILE A 32 3.47 0.32 -6.17
C ILE A 32 2.00 -0.09 -6.41
N ALA A 33 1.63 -0.46 -7.64
CA ALA A 33 0.29 -0.93 -7.94
C ALA A 33 -0.06 -2.24 -7.19
N HIS A 34 0.94 -3.09 -6.93
CA HIS A 34 0.75 -4.29 -6.13
C HIS A 34 0.47 -3.93 -4.67
N LEU A 35 1.28 -3.06 -4.08
CA LEU A 35 1.20 -2.65 -2.68
C LEU A 35 -0.15 -1.99 -2.35
N ILE A 36 -0.58 -1.04 -3.19
CA ILE A 36 -1.91 -0.41 -3.08
C ILE A 36 -3.02 -1.48 -3.17
N GLY A 37 -2.87 -2.48 -4.05
CA GLY A 37 -3.82 -3.58 -4.16
C GLY A 37 -3.88 -4.46 -2.92
N VAL A 38 -2.75 -4.77 -2.28
CA VAL A 38 -2.73 -5.54 -1.03
C VAL A 38 -3.34 -4.74 0.13
N ALA A 39 -3.00 -3.46 0.26
CA ALA A 39 -3.59 -2.58 1.27
C ALA A 39 -5.12 -2.47 1.12
N SER A 40 -5.64 -2.38 -0.13
CA SER A 40 -7.08 -2.43 -0.41
C SER A 40 -7.72 -3.71 0.12
N LEU A 41 -7.09 -4.87 -0.14
CA LEU A 41 -7.61 -6.17 0.31
C LEU A 41 -7.65 -6.28 1.85
N VAL A 42 -6.64 -5.75 2.55
CA VAL A 42 -6.62 -5.72 4.02
C VAL A 42 -7.78 -4.89 4.57
N LEU A 43 -8.01 -3.70 4.02
CA LEU A 43 -9.11 -2.83 4.45
C LEU A 43 -10.47 -3.46 4.16
N GLU A 44 -10.65 -4.10 3.00
CA GLU A 44 -11.86 -4.83 2.65
C GLU A 44 -12.11 -6.05 3.55
N ALA A 45 -11.04 -6.68 4.05
CA ALA A 45 -11.10 -7.77 5.01
C ALA A 45 -11.38 -7.30 6.46
N GLY A 46 -11.52 -6.00 6.69
CA GLY A 46 -11.79 -5.41 8.01
C GLY A 46 -10.54 -5.15 8.85
N GLY A 47 -9.35 -5.13 8.23
CA GLY A 47 -8.10 -4.80 8.90
C GLY A 47 -8.02 -3.33 9.31
N ASP A 48 -7.17 -3.05 10.29
CA ASP A 48 -6.98 -1.70 10.83
C ASP A 48 -5.92 -0.88 10.07
N GLU A 49 -5.67 0.35 10.53
CA GLU A 49 -4.67 1.24 9.93
C GLU A 49 -3.26 0.63 9.93
N ASP A 50 -2.85 -0.02 11.02
CA ASP A 50 -1.49 -0.56 11.15
C ASP A 50 -1.32 -1.76 10.21
N GLU A 51 -2.34 -2.60 10.06
CA GLU A 51 -2.34 -3.70 9.09
C GLU A 51 -2.33 -3.19 7.65
N ALA A 52 -3.09 -2.13 7.35
CA ALA A 52 -3.08 -1.51 6.03
C ALA A 52 -1.75 -0.83 5.70
N ILE A 53 -1.07 -0.24 6.69
CA ILE A 53 0.30 0.29 6.55
C ILE A 53 1.29 -0.85 6.32
N ALA A 54 1.18 -1.97 7.04
CA ALA A 54 2.06 -3.12 6.89
C ALA A 54 1.90 -3.82 5.51
N ALA A 55 0.77 -3.62 4.85
CA ALA A 55 0.50 -4.11 3.51
C ALA A 55 1.12 -3.27 2.38
N LEU A 56 1.56 -2.04 2.68
CA LEU A 56 2.27 -1.14 1.77
C LEU A 56 3.77 -1.43 1.73
#